data_AF-X0TDI0-F1
#
_entry.id   AF-X0TDI0-F1
#
_cell.length_a   1.000
_cell.length_b   1.000
_cell.length_c   1.000
_cell.angle_alpha   90.00
_cell.angle_beta   90.00
_cell.angle_gamma   90.00
#
_symmetry.space_group_name_H-M   'P 1'
#
loop_
_entity.id
_entity.type
_entity.pdbx_description
1 polymer ?
#
loop_
_entity_poly.entity_id
_entity_poly.type
_entity_poly.pdbx_seq_one_letter_code
_entity_poly.pdbx_strand_id
1 'polypeptide(L)' 'MSFYTEIIDLIFSKKIQTKEELHKAKIKLCKKYKIDRIPPDSEILAHL' A
#
# COMPACT_ATOMS: atom_id res chain seq x y z
N MET A 1 -8.68 -10.54 2.06
CA MET A 1 -8.29 -9.12 2.06
C MET A 1 -7.46 -8.85 0.81
N SER A 2 -7.64 -7.69 0.19
CA SER A 2 -6.91 -7.30 -1.02
C SER A 2 -5.75 -6.38 -0.66
N PHE A 3 -4.76 -6.28 -1.55
CA PHE A 3 -3.62 -5.36 -1.39
C PHE A 3 -4.06 -3.94 -1.03
N TYR A 4 -5.05 -3.40 -1.75
CA TYR A 4 -5.54 -2.04 -1.54
C TYR A 4 -6.16 -1.89 -0.15
N THR A 5 -6.98 -2.84 0.29
CA THR A 5 -7.56 -2.82 1.64
C THR A 5 -6.48 -2.84 2.72
N GLU A 6 -5.45 -3.67 2.56
CA GLU A 6 -4.38 -3.79 3.56
C GLU A 6 -3.49 -2.54 3.59
N ILE A 7 -3.17 -1.94 2.43
CA ILE A 7 -2.38 -0.70 2.41
C ILE A 7 -3.17 0.50 2.90
N ILE A 8 -4.46 0.60 2.56
CA ILE A 8 -5.37 1.64 3.05
C ILE A 8 -5.50 1.52 4.56
N ASP A 9 -5.68 0.31 5.10
CA ASP A 9 -5.75 0.08 6.54
C ASP A 9 -4.45 0.48 7.25
N LEU A 10 -3.27 0.22 6.66
CA LEU A 10 -1.99 0.68 7.22
C LEU A 10 -1.84 2.20 7.20
N ILE A 11 -2.38 2.89 6.18
CA ILE A 11 -2.42 4.35 6.10
C ILE A 11 -3.37 4.92 7.16
N PHE A 12 -4.60 4.40 7.25
CA PHE A 12 -5.60 4.82 8.23
C PHE A 12 -5.18 4.53 9.66
N SER A 13 -4.50 3.40 9.89
CA SER A 13 -3.92 3.02 11.18
C SER A 13 -2.72 3.87 11.59
N LYS A 14 -2.36 4.92 10.82
CA LYS A 14 -1.18 5.77 11.02
C LYS A 14 0.13 4.98 11.15
N LYS A 15 0.17 3.74 10.64
CA LYS A 15 1.39 2.93 10.57
C LYS A 15 2.30 3.37 9.45
N ILE A 16 1.75 4.06 8.45
CA ILE A 16 2.49 4.69 7.37
C ILE A 16 2.30 6.19 7.48
N GLN A 17 3.34 6.90 7.91
CA GLN A 17 3.29 8.36 8.05
C GLN A 17 4.19 9.07 7.05
N THR A 18 5.13 8.34 6.44
CA THR A 18 6.10 8.89 5.51
C THR A 18 6.02 8.22 4.15
N LYS A 19 6.48 8.93 3.11
CA LYS A 19 6.55 8.42 1.75
C LYS A 19 7.46 7.19 1.63
N GLU A 20 8.53 7.13 2.42
CA GLU A 20 9.44 5.97 2.45
C GLU A 20 8.79 4.74 3.06
N GLU A 21 8.04 4.89 4.15
CA GLU A 21 7.29 3.79 4.75
C GLU A 21 6.20 3.27 3.82
N LEU A 22 5.52 4.18 3.11
CA LEU A 22 4.53 3.82 2.10
C LEU A 22 5.19 2.96 1.03
N HIS A 23 6.35 3.38 0.52
CA HIS A 23 7.07 2.63 -0.51
C HIS A 23 7.51 1.24 -0.01
N LYS A 24 8.05 1.14 1.20
CA LYS A 24 8.42 -0.15 1.83
C LYS A 24 7.21 -1.05 2.04
N ALA A 25 6.09 -0.50 2.50
CA ALA A 25 4.84 -1.23 2.72
C ALA A 25 4.28 -1.76 1.39
N LYS A 26 4.27 -0.94 0.33
CA LYS A 26 3.90 -1.37 -1.03
C LYS A 26 4.73 -2.56 -1.49
N ILE A 27 6.06 -2.48 -1.38
CA ILE A 27 6.95 -3.57 -1.81
C ILE A 27 6.65 -4.85 -1.02
N LYS A 28 6.51 -4.75 0.31
CA LYS A 28 6.15 -5.89 1.16
C LYS A 28 4.80 -6.50 0.76
N LEU A 29 3.79 -5.67 0.56
CA LEU A 29 2.45 -6.11 0.19
C LEU A 29 2.41 -6.68 -1.23
N CYS A 30 3.10 -6.08 -2.20
CA CYS A 30 3.23 -6.60 -3.56
C CYS A 30 3.84 -8.01 -3.54
N LYS A 31 4.88 -8.22 -2.71
CA LYS A 31 5.48 -9.54 -2.54
C LYS A 31 4.53 -10.55 -1.88
N LYS A 32 3.74 -10.12 -0.88
CA LYS A 32 2.75 -10.95 -0.18
C LYS A 32 1.58 -11.36 -1.10
N TYR A 33 1.11 -10.43 -1.92
CA TYR A 33 -0.04 -10.59 -2.79
C TYR A 33 0.32 -11.01 -4.23
N LYS A 34 1.62 -11.25 -4.51
CA LYS A 34 2.14 -11.54 -5.86
C LYS A 34 1.67 -10.52 -6.90
N ILE A 35 1.73 -9.24 -6.53
CA ILE A 35 1.43 -8.15 -7.46
C ILE A 35 2.73 -7.76 -8.15
N ASP A 36 2.81 -8.06 -9.44
CA ASP A 36 3.95 -7.71 -10.30
C ASP A 36 4.17 -6.20 -10.42
N ARG A 37 3.12 -5.41 -10.24
CA ARG A 37 3.17 -3.96 -10.36
C ARG A 37 2.98 -3.29 -9.00
N ILE A 38 3.93 -2.47 -8.60
CA ILE A 38 3.77 -1.59 -7.44
C ILE A 38 2.77 -0.49 -7.83
N PRO A 39 1.58 -0.42 -7.21
CA PRO A 39 0.60 0.60 -7.57
C PRO A 39 1.12 2.00 -7.18
N PRO A 40 0.99 2.99 -8.06
CA PRO A 40 1.35 4.37 -7.77
C PRO A 40 0.47 4.94 -6.66
N ASP A 41 0.95 6.00 -6.02
CA ASP A 41 0.22 6.68 -4.94
C ASP A 41 -1.19 7.10 -5.39
N SER A 42 -1.33 7.56 -6.63
CA SER A 42 -2.60 7.96 -7.23
C SER A 42 -3.61 6.81 -7.34
N GLU A 43 -3.15 5.59 -7.59
CA GLU A 43 -4.03 4.41 -7.71
C GLU A 43 -4.54 3.98 -6.33
N ILE A 44 -3.69 4.10 -5.31
CA ILE A 44 -4.06 3.86 -3.92
C ILE A 44 -5.08 4.90 -3.45
N LEU A 45 -4.85 6.18 -3.78
CA LEU A 45 -5.79 7.27 -3.50
C LEU A 45 -7.13 7.11 -4.24
N ALA A 46 -7.12 6.52 -5.43
CA ALA A 46 -8.35 6.26 -6.18
C ALA A 46 -9.20 5.12 -5.59
N HIS A 47 -8.64 4.32 -4.68
CA HIS A 47 -9.35 3.26 -3.94
C HIS A 47 -9.75 3.68 -2.52
N LEU A 48 -9.45 4.93 -2.15
CA LEU A 48 -9.81 5.59 -0.89
C LEU A 48 -11.20 6.23 -1.02
#